data_AF-Q2UCN2-F1
#
_entry.id   AF-Q2UCN2-F1
#
_cell.length_a   1.000
_cell.length_b   1.000
_cell.length_c   1.000
_cell.angle_alpha   90.00
_cell.angle_beta   90.00
_cell.angle_gamma   90.00
#
_symmetry.space_group_name_H-M   'P 1'
#
loop_
_entity.id
_entity.type
_entity.pdbx_description
1 polymer ?
#
loop_
_entity_poly.entity_id
_entity_poly.type
_entity_poly.pdbx_seq_one_letter_code
_entity_poly.pdbx_strand_id
1 'polypeptide(L)'
;MAEHVVAPIGKRLMVQVIDDVADRDPERKVCAVPKGSEISDGFFDLTFRELAHAVNYMSWWIVEAFGRSSTMETLTYLGANDIRYLVMVMACNKTGYKALRPDLTTVEIPAPTEILRGATMPYLFSKSFEEVKDDVAFIAHSSGTTGIPKPIQLTFGYFGALDAGAYVPIPPGRFSGVPDRLSKDDVILAAAPFFHLMGFSLLIISVFHGIRCVVAPDKPLSTEFLTSMLNATKPTAILLPPCILEDMTLSQASMEALWNLKYVFWGGSSLSPEVGRKIREHTPLAGFMGMTEAGFILSLAPEDKEDWEYFEWWPTNGIEMELVDDDLMCTRGIQPNPTCGSCADV
;
A
#
# COMPACT_ATOMS: atom_id res chain seq x y z
N MET A 1 -29.95 11.03 15.29
CA MET A 1 -28.84 10.46 14.51
C MET A 1 -27.66 11.39 14.72
N ALA A 2 -26.58 10.91 15.32
CA ALA A 2 -25.39 11.75 15.51
C ALA A 2 -24.84 12.09 14.11
N GLU A 3 -24.51 13.36 13.87
CA GLU A 3 -23.79 13.76 12.67
C GLU A 3 -22.48 12.97 12.63
N HIS A 4 -22.31 12.09 11.64
CA HIS A 4 -21.04 11.40 11.42
C HIS A 4 -20.01 12.43 10.95
N VAL A 5 -19.25 12.97 11.90
CA VAL A 5 -18.14 13.88 11.60
C VAL A 5 -17.03 13.03 10.99
N VAL A 6 -16.93 13.05 9.65
CA VAL A 6 -15.80 12.43 8.95
C VAL A 6 -14.53 13.11 9.42
N ALA A 7 -13.61 12.35 10.01
CA ALA A 7 -12.36 12.90 10.51
C ALA A 7 -11.59 13.62 9.37
N PRO A 8 -10.89 14.73 9.67
CA PRO A 8 -10.07 15.42 8.67
C PRO A 8 -9.04 14.49 8.04
N ILE A 9 -8.70 14.74 6.77
CA ILE A 9 -7.60 14.06 6.06
C ILE A 9 -6.34 14.10 6.91
N GLY A 10 -5.63 12.97 6.99
CA GLY A 10 -4.44 12.83 7.83
C GLY A 10 -4.73 12.50 9.30
N LYS A 11 -6.00 12.52 9.70
CA LYS A 11 -6.50 12.12 11.03
C LYS A 11 -7.56 11.03 10.95
N ARG A 12 -7.65 10.33 9.81
CA ARG A 12 -8.61 9.25 9.59
C ARG A 12 -7.98 7.92 9.97
N LEU A 13 -8.72 7.08 10.69
CA LEU A 13 -8.32 5.70 10.96
C LEU A 13 -8.85 4.80 9.86
N MET A 14 -7.99 3.95 9.28
CA MET A 14 -8.37 3.07 8.17
C MET A 14 -9.57 2.16 8.51
N VAL A 15 -9.62 1.63 9.72
CA VAL A 15 -10.74 0.83 10.22
C VAL A 15 -12.08 1.59 10.22
N GLN A 16 -12.05 2.90 10.54
CA GLN A 16 -13.23 3.77 10.52
C GLN A 16 -13.60 4.18 9.09
N VAL A 17 -12.60 4.41 8.22
CA VAL A 17 -12.85 4.69 6.81
C VAL A 17 -13.58 3.52 6.14
N ILE A 18 -13.19 2.28 6.45
CA ILE A 18 -13.86 1.08 5.93
C ILE A 18 -15.33 1.06 6.36
N ASP A 19 -15.61 1.22 7.66
CA ASP A 19 -16.98 1.21 8.19
C ASP A 19 -17.80 2.40 7.64
N ASP A 20 -17.25 3.61 7.66
CA ASP A 20 -17.93 4.84 7.20
C ASP A 20 -18.28 4.80 5.71
N VAL A 21 -17.42 4.21 4.87
CA VAL A 21 -17.69 4.08 3.43
C VAL A 21 -18.66 2.93 3.19
N ALA A 22 -18.58 1.82 3.94
CA ALA A 22 -19.56 0.74 3.85
C ALA A 22 -20.98 1.22 4.18
N ASP A 23 -21.14 2.16 5.11
CA ASP A 23 -22.44 2.74 5.45
C ASP A 23 -22.96 3.73 4.39
N ARG A 24 -22.07 4.57 3.82
CA ARG A 24 -22.45 5.66 2.91
C ARG A 24 -22.52 5.26 1.43
N ASP A 25 -21.59 4.42 0.99
CA ASP A 25 -21.44 3.97 -0.39
C ASP A 25 -21.01 2.48 -0.42
N PRO A 26 -21.90 1.58 0.02
CA PRO A 26 -21.57 0.17 0.27
C PRO A 26 -21.06 -0.58 -0.96
N GLU A 27 -21.58 -0.25 -2.14
CA GLU A 27 -21.25 -0.93 -3.41
C GLU A 27 -19.98 -0.36 -4.05
N ARG A 28 -19.35 0.63 -3.42
CA ARG A 28 -18.06 1.13 -3.85
C ARG A 28 -17.04 0.00 -3.84
N LYS A 29 -16.36 -0.16 -4.97
CA LYS A 29 -15.33 -1.17 -5.16
C LYS A 29 -14.03 -0.75 -4.45
N VAL A 30 -13.46 -1.66 -3.68
CA VAL A 30 -12.13 -1.54 -3.07
C VAL A 30 -11.09 -2.02 -4.11
N CYS A 31 -11.17 -3.30 -4.45
CA CYS A 31 -10.25 -3.96 -5.35
C CYS A 31 -10.93 -5.13 -6.08
N ALA A 32 -10.33 -5.60 -7.17
CA ALA A 32 -10.70 -6.86 -7.80
C ALA A 32 -9.83 -7.98 -7.21
N VAL A 33 -10.47 -9.06 -6.74
CA VAL A 33 -9.84 -10.20 -6.06
C VAL A 33 -9.99 -11.47 -6.92
N PRO A 34 -8.94 -12.32 -7.02
CA PRO A 34 -9.04 -13.60 -7.73
C PRO A 34 -10.11 -14.52 -7.11
N LYS A 35 -10.85 -15.24 -7.94
CA LYS A 35 -11.79 -16.30 -7.49
C LYS A 35 -11.08 -17.63 -7.19
N GLY A 36 -9.86 -17.80 -7.69
CA GLY A 36 -9.04 -19.00 -7.55
C GLY A 36 -7.57 -18.71 -7.84
N SER A 37 -6.77 -19.77 -8.02
CA SER A 37 -5.33 -19.66 -8.25
C SER A 37 -4.99 -19.34 -9.71
N GLU A 38 -5.90 -19.61 -10.65
CA GLU A 38 -5.68 -19.36 -12.07
C GLU A 38 -6.35 -18.07 -12.53
N ILE A 39 -5.71 -17.38 -13.49
CA ILE A 39 -6.30 -16.19 -14.14
C ILE A 39 -7.64 -16.55 -14.80
N SER A 40 -7.77 -17.78 -15.31
CA SER A 40 -8.98 -18.30 -15.93
C SER A 40 -10.15 -18.48 -14.96
N ASP A 41 -9.89 -18.56 -13.64
CA ASP A 41 -10.94 -18.62 -12.63
C ASP A 41 -11.68 -17.27 -12.52
N GLY A 42 -11.05 -16.22 -13.03
CA GLY A 42 -11.58 -14.87 -13.09
C GLY A 42 -11.48 -14.13 -11.75
N PHE A 43 -12.04 -12.92 -11.74
CA PHE A 43 -11.99 -12.01 -10.61
C PHE A 43 -13.40 -11.63 -10.17
N PHE A 44 -13.54 -11.21 -8.92
CA PHE A 44 -14.74 -10.53 -8.43
C PHE A 44 -14.35 -9.18 -7.83
N ASP A 45 -15.24 -8.20 -7.96
CA ASP A 45 -15.04 -6.89 -7.34
C ASP A 45 -15.44 -6.98 -5.86
N LEU A 46 -14.48 -6.75 -4.96
CA LEU A 46 -14.74 -6.63 -3.54
C LEU A 46 -15.26 -5.23 -3.23
N THR A 47 -16.42 -5.17 -2.59
CA THR A 47 -17.06 -3.91 -2.17
C THR A 47 -16.66 -3.50 -0.75
N PHE A 48 -16.87 -2.22 -0.40
CA PHE A 48 -16.67 -1.75 0.98
C PHE A 48 -17.61 -2.46 1.96
N ARG A 49 -18.85 -2.80 1.55
CA ARG A 49 -19.77 -3.62 2.34
C ARG A 49 -19.16 -4.98 2.70
N GLU A 50 -18.62 -5.69 1.70
CA GLU A 50 -18.02 -7.01 1.89
C GLU A 50 -16.71 -6.94 2.69
N LEU A 51 -15.88 -5.91 2.47
CA LEU A 51 -14.67 -5.70 3.26
C LEU A 51 -14.99 -5.43 4.74
N ALA A 52 -15.93 -4.52 5.03
CA ALA A 52 -16.34 -4.24 6.40
C ALA A 52 -16.92 -5.49 7.08
N HIS A 53 -17.74 -6.25 6.36
CA HIS A 53 -18.24 -7.55 6.82
C HIS A 53 -17.10 -8.52 7.16
N ALA A 54 -16.13 -8.70 6.28
CA ALA A 54 -14.97 -9.58 6.51
C ALA A 54 -14.13 -9.17 7.73
N VAL A 55 -13.90 -7.86 7.89
CA VAL A 55 -13.19 -7.32 9.07
C VAL A 55 -13.97 -7.58 10.34
N ASN A 56 -15.29 -7.42 10.31
CA ASN A 56 -16.16 -7.70 11.46
C ASN A 56 -16.16 -9.20 11.81
N TYR A 57 -16.25 -10.08 10.81
CA TYR A 57 -16.15 -11.54 10.98
C TYR A 57 -14.85 -11.92 11.69
N MET A 58 -13.71 -11.48 11.15
CA MET A 58 -12.40 -11.79 11.74
C MET A 58 -12.19 -11.14 13.11
N SER A 59 -12.79 -9.98 13.37
CA SER A 59 -12.71 -9.36 14.69
C SER A 59 -13.39 -10.22 15.75
N TRP A 60 -14.57 -10.77 15.47
CA TRP A 60 -15.24 -11.68 16.41
C TRP A 60 -14.51 -13.00 16.56
N TRP A 61 -13.97 -13.56 15.47
CA TRP A 61 -13.15 -14.77 15.52
C TRP A 61 -11.91 -14.58 16.40
N ILE A 62 -11.19 -13.45 16.29
CA ILE A 62 -10.06 -13.14 17.18
C ILE A 62 -10.51 -13.09 18.64
N VAL A 63 -11.65 -12.45 18.92
CA VAL A 63 -12.16 -12.35 20.30
C VAL A 63 -12.53 -13.72 20.87
N GLU A 64 -13.09 -14.60 20.04
CA GLU A 64 -13.41 -15.97 20.46
C GLU A 64 -12.14 -16.81 20.69
N ALA A 65 -11.14 -16.69 19.80
CA ALA A 65 -9.92 -17.48 19.85
C ALA A 65 -8.92 -17.01 20.92
N PHE A 66 -8.80 -15.69 21.12
CA PHE A 66 -7.72 -15.08 21.91
C PHE A 66 -8.19 -14.08 22.97
N GLY A 67 -9.47 -13.70 22.95
CA GLY A 67 -10.01 -12.61 23.77
C GLY A 67 -9.84 -11.23 23.13
N ARG A 68 -10.21 -10.17 23.87
CA ARG A 68 -9.88 -8.79 23.51
C ARG A 68 -8.59 -8.40 24.20
N SER A 69 -7.66 -7.79 23.49
CA SER A 69 -6.45 -7.27 24.14
C SER A 69 -6.64 -5.82 24.58
N SER A 70 -6.16 -5.53 25.78
CA SER A 70 -6.09 -4.17 26.34
C SER A 70 -4.66 -3.60 26.32
N THR A 71 -3.69 -4.39 25.85
CA THR A 71 -2.26 -4.13 25.93
C THR A 71 -1.58 -4.10 24.57
N MET A 72 -2.33 -4.20 23.47
CA MET A 72 -1.77 -4.24 22.11
C MET A 72 -0.77 -5.38 21.93
N GLU A 73 -1.12 -6.56 22.46
CA GLU A 73 -0.41 -7.81 22.20
C GLU A 73 -0.40 -8.14 20.72
N THR A 74 0.49 -9.05 20.33
CA THR A 74 0.78 -9.23 18.92
C THR A 74 0.35 -10.59 18.33
N LEU A 75 -0.31 -10.55 17.16
CA LEU A 75 -0.76 -11.74 16.39
C LEU A 75 -0.10 -11.81 15.00
N THR A 76 0.65 -12.87 14.69
CA THR A 76 1.21 -13.06 13.34
C THR A 76 0.19 -13.71 12.41
N TYR A 77 0.06 -13.17 11.21
CA TYR A 77 -0.57 -13.88 10.10
C TYR A 77 0.47 -14.28 9.05
N LEU A 78 0.47 -15.57 8.72
CA LEU A 78 1.29 -16.16 7.67
C LEU A 78 0.35 -16.95 6.76
N GLY A 79 0.18 -16.50 5.53
CA GLY A 79 -0.74 -17.12 4.59
C GLY A 79 -0.55 -16.60 3.16
N ALA A 80 -1.48 -16.96 2.29
CA ALA A 80 -1.41 -16.58 0.88
C ALA A 80 -1.47 -15.06 0.68
N ASN A 81 -0.79 -14.57 -0.35
CA ASN A 81 -0.79 -13.15 -0.73
C ASN A 81 -2.16 -12.70 -1.29
N ASP A 82 -3.13 -12.52 -0.40
CA ASP A 82 -4.50 -12.13 -0.76
C ASP A 82 -5.10 -11.11 0.22
N ILE A 83 -6.39 -10.81 0.02
CA ILE A 83 -7.12 -9.80 0.78
C ILE A 83 -7.15 -10.06 2.30
N ARG A 84 -6.89 -11.31 2.76
CA ARG A 84 -6.84 -11.64 4.18
C ARG A 84 -5.77 -10.87 4.92
N TYR A 85 -4.68 -10.44 4.26
CA TYR A 85 -3.70 -9.54 4.89
C TYR A 85 -4.35 -8.24 5.36
N LEU A 86 -5.13 -7.58 4.51
CA LEU A 86 -5.86 -6.35 4.89
C LEU A 86 -6.90 -6.65 5.97
N VAL A 87 -7.72 -7.69 5.78
CA VAL A 87 -8.76 -8.06 6.74
C VAL A 87 -8.17 -8.33 8.13
N MET A 88 -7.06 -9.06 8.19
CA MET A 88 -6.42 -9.47 9.43
C MET A 88 -5.79 -8.30 10.16
N VAL A 89 -5.06 -7.41 9.45
CA VAL A 89 -4.50 -6.20 10.05
C VAL A 89 -5.63 -5.31 10.61
N MET A 90 -6.71 -5.12 9.85
CA MET A 90 -7.85 -4.33 10.31
C MET A 90 -8.56 -4.97 11.51
N ALA A 91 -8.74 -6.29 11.51
CA ALA A 91 -9.38 -7.01 12.61
C ALA A 91 -8.53 -7.03 13.89
N CYS A 92 -7.20 -7.15 13.79
CA CYS A 92 -6.29 -6.96 14.92
C CYS A 92 -6.44 -5.54 15.49
N ASN A 93 -6.40 -4.52 14.63
CA ASN A 93 -6.57 -3.13 15.05
C ASN A 93 -7.91 -2.94 15.78
N LYS A 94 -9.00 -3.52 15.28
CA LYS A 94 -10.32 -3.44 15.92
C LYS A 94 -10.34 -4.09 17.31
N THR A 95 -9.64 -5.21 17.48
CA THR A 95 -9.68 -6.04 18.69
C THR A 95 -8.60 -5.70 19.72
N GLY A 96 -7.82 -4.65 19.47
CA GLY A 96 -6.77 -4.18 20.36
C GLY A 96 -5.48 -5.00 20.29
N TYR A 97 -5.26 -5.72 19.20
CA TYR A 97 -3.99 -6.40 18.89
C TYR A 97 -3.22 -5.63 17.81
N LYS A 98 -1.90 -5.79 17.78
CA LYS A 98 -1.08 -5.47 16.60
C LYS A 98 -0.69 -6.76 15.87
N ALA A 99 -0.21 -6.70 14.64
CA ALA A 99 0.25 -7.89 13.92
C ALA A 99 1.75 -8.22 14.22
N LEU A 100 2.15 -9.52 14.34
CA LEU A 100 3.49 -10.15 14.66
C LEU A 100 3.97 -10.61 16.10
N ARG A 101 4.07 -11.92 16.38
CA ARG A 101 4.86 -12.52 17.50
C ARG A 101 5.95 -13.53 17.02
N PRO A 102 7.14 -13.60 17.65
CA PRO A 102 8.20 -14.59 17.39
C PRO A 102 8.12 -15.91 18.22
N ASP A 103 7.16 -16.06 19.14
CA ASP A 103 6.84 -17.35 19.79
C ASP A 103 5.52 -17.87 19.22
N LEU A 104 5.58 -18.94 18.44
CA LEU A 104 4.45 -19.40 17.62
C LEU A 104 3.54 -20.36 18.37
N THR A 105 2.30 -19.92 18.62
CA THR A 105 1.14 -20.82 18.62
C THR A 105 0.48 -20.67 17.26
N THR A 106 0.51 -21.73 16.45
CA THR A 106 -0.10 -21.73 15.12
C THR A 106 -1.59 -22.04 15.24
N VAL A 107 -2.43 -21.16 14.70
CA VAL A 107 -3.87 -21.38 14.57
C VAL A 107 -4.24 -21.19 13.11
N GLU A 108 -5.02 -22.11 12.56
CA GLU A 108 -5.56 -21.98 11.20
C GLU A 108 -6.69 -20.94 11.22
N ILE A 109 -6.58 -19.92 10.36
CA ILE A 109 -7.65 -18.93 10.20
C ILE A 109 -8.75 -19.47 9.26
N PRO A 110 -9.99 -18.97 9.37
CA PRO A 110 -11.08 -19.35 8.47
C PRO A 110 -10.73 -19.13 6.99
N ALA A 111 -11.37 -19.89 6.10
CA ALA A 111 -11.14 -19.78 4.65
C ALA A 111 -11.65 -18.43 4.10
N PRO A 112 -11.08 -17.87 3.02
CA PRO A 112 -11.50 -16.58 2.47
C PRO A 112 -13.01 -16.47 2.21
N THR A 113 -13.62 -17.53 1.68
CA THR A 113 -15.06 -17.57 1.40
C THR A 113 -15.91 -17.48 2.66
N GLU A 114 -15.46 -18.10 3.75
CA GLU A 114 -16.10 -18.04 5.06
C GLU A 114 -15.93 -16.65 5.67
N ILE A 115 -14.73 -16.08 5.62
CA ILE A 115 -14.47 -14.71 6.08
C ILE A 115 -15.37 -13.71 5.35
N LEU A 116 -15.51 -13.85 4.03
CA LEU A 116 -16.27 -12.91 3.20
C LEU A 116 -17.79 -13.10 3.30
N ARG A 117 -18.29 -14.31 3.58
CA ARG A 117 -19.73 -14.64 3.44
C ARG A 117 -20.37 -15.25 4.69
N GLY A 118 -19.60 -15.63 5.70
CA GLY A 118 -20.08 -16.19 6.96
C GLY A 118 -20.84 -15.15 7.79
N ALA A 119 -21.85 -15.58 8.54
CA ALA A 119 -22.66 -14.63 9.32
C ALA A 119 -21.81 -13.86 10.34
N THR A 120 -21.94 -12.53 10.39
CA THR A 120 -21.29 -11.68 11.39
C THR A 120 -22.16 -10.49 11.78
N MET A 121 -21.76 -9.77 12.84
CA MET A 121 -22.36 -8.51 13.28
C MET A 121 -21.30 -7.40 13.30
N PRO A 122 -21.67 -6.11 13.15
CA PRO A 122 -20.72 -5.00 13.21
C PRO A 122 -19.85 -5.03 14.48
N TYR A 123 -18.53 -4.92 14.29
CA TYR A 123 -17.56 -4.71 15.36
C TYR A 123 -17.06 -3.28 15.28
N LEU A 124 -17.46 -2.42 16.21
CA LEU A 124 -17.17 -0.99 16.16
C LEU A 124 -15.80 -0.67 16.80
N PHE A 125 -14.97 0.10 16.10
CA PHE A 125 -13.75 0.69 16.67
C PHE A 125 -14.01 2.11 17.16
N SER A 126 -14.19 2.26 18.48
CA SER A 126 -14.66 3.51 19.10
C SER A 126 -13.58 4.52 19.45
N LYS A 127 -12.29 4.16 19.38
CA LYS A 127 -11.19 5.08 19.70
C LYS A 127 -11.00 6.11 18.58
N SER A 128 -10.67 7.34 18.96
CA SER A 128 -10.31 8.43 18.04
C SER A 128 -8.85 8.35 17.59
N PHE A 129 -8.51 9.09 16.52
CA PHE A 129 -7.14 9.15 16.02
C PHE A 129 -6.13 9.64 17.07
N GLU A 130 -6.45 10.69 17.82
CA GLU A 130 -5.53 11.23 18.83
C GLU A 130 -5.27 10.24 19.98
N GLU A 131 -6.21 9.33 20.25
CA GLU A 131 -6.04 8.28 21.27
C GLU A 131 -5.11 7.15 20.82
N VAL A 132 -4.97 6.90 19.51
CA VAL A 132 -4.25 5.72 18.98
C VAL A 132 -3.11 6.06 18.02
N LYS A 133 -2.88 7.33 17.66
CA LYS A 133 -1.89 7.69 16.64
C LYS A 133 -0.48 7.16 16.91
N ASP A 134 -0.12 6.98 18.18
CA ASP A 134 1.18 6.47 18.60
C ASP A 134 1.17 4.95 18.85
N ASP A 135 -0.01 4.32 18.82
CA ASP A 135 -0.15 2.87 18.91
C ASP A 135 0.30 2.21 17.59
N VAL A 136 0.91 1.03 17.70
CA VAL A 136 1.36 0.25 16.55
C VAL A 136 0.18 -0.44 15.89
N ALA A 137 -0.01 -0.19 14.59
CA ALA A 137 -1.10 -0.73 13.77
C ALA A 137 -0.64 -1.88 12.86
N PHE A 138 0.62 -1.87 12.42
CA PHE A 138 1.17 -2.91 11.55
C PHE A 138 2.65 -3.12 11.86
N ILE A 139 3.12 -4.37 11.74
CA ILE A 139 4.54 -4.67 11.79
C ILE A 139 4.95 -5.26 10.44
N ALA A 140 5.71 -4.48 9.69
CA ALA A 140 6.29 -4.88 8.42
C ALA A 140 7.65 -5.55 8.64
N HIS A 141 8.13 -6.28 7.64
CA HIS A 141 9.50 -6.79 7.63
C HIS A 141 10.33 -6.09 6.57
N SER A 142 11.50 -5.58 6.96
CA SER A 142 12.55 -5.24 6.01
C SER A 142 13.41 -6.46 5.71
N SER A 143 13.98 -6.48 4.51
CA SER A 143 14.87 -7.54 4.02
C SER A 143 16.10 -7.75 4.90
N GLY A 144 16.47 -6.77 5.74
CA GLY A 144 17.52 -6.89 6.76
C GLY A 144 18.90 -7.20 6.16
N THR A 145 19.86 -6.29 6.25
CA THR A 145 21.23 -6.53 5.75
C THR A 145 21.95 -7.71 6.43
N THR A 146 21.41 -8.23 7.53
CA THR A 146 21.97 -9.31 8.35
C THR A 146 21.29 -10.67 8.15
N GLY A 147 20.35 -10.81 7.20
CA GLY A 147 19.67 -12.09 6.88
C GLY A 147 18.51 -12.49 7.80
N ILE A 148 18.37 -11.84 8.96
CA ILE A 148 17.18 -11.93 9.82
C ILE A 148 16.29 -10.71 9.51
N PRO A 149 15.07 -10.89 9.00
CA PRO A 149 14.16 -9.77 8.74
C PRO A 149 13.90 -8.98 10.03
N LYS A 150 14.11 -7.66 9.99
CA LYS A 150 13.87 -6.80 11.15
C LYS A 150 12.41 -6.36 11.17
N PRO A 151 11.68 -6.53 12.28
CA PRO A 151 10.32 -6.03 12.40
C PRO A 151 10.32 -4.50 12.51
N ILE A 152 9.54 -3.85 11.65
CA ILE A 152 9.37 -2.40 11.62
C ILE A 152 7.95 -2.09 12.07
N GLN A 153 7.82 -1.40 13.20
CA GLN A 153 6.55 -1.04 13.81
C GLN A 153 6.01 0.24 13.16
N LEU A 154 4.87 0.13 12.47
CA LEU A 154 4.16 1.22 11.83
C LEU A 154 2.92 1.58 12.65
N THR A 155 2.82 2.83 13.06
CA THR A 155 1.75 3.32 13.94
C THR A 155 0.49 3.73 13.18
N PHE A 156 -0.62 3.98 13.87
CA PHE A 156 -1.79 4.60 13.23
C PHE A 156 -1.46 5.98 12.64
N GLY A 157 -0.60 6.75 13.31
CA GLY A 157 -0.12 8.05 12.85
C GLY A 157 0.68 7.96 11.55
N TYR A 158 1.47 6.89 11.38
CA TYR A 158 2.15 6.59 10.12
C TYR A 158 1.16 6.45 8.94
N PHE A 159 0.09 5.67 9.12
CA PHE A 159 -0.95 5.53 8.10
C PHE A 159 -1.73 6.84 7.89
N GLY A 160 -1.91 7.64 8.94
CA GLY A 160 -2.44 9.00 8.83
C GLY A 160 -1.54 9.92 8.00
N ALA A 161 -0.23 9.82 8.14
CA ALA A 161 0.72 10.58 7.31
C ALA A 161 0.65 10.17 5.84
N LEU A 162 0.53 8.87 5.53
CA LEU A 162 0.30 8.39 4.16
C LEU A 162 -1.03 8.92 3.59
N ASP A 163 -2.10 8.93 4.39
CA ASP A 163 -3.37 9.53 4.00
C ASP A 163 -3.21 11.01 3.64
N ALA A 164 -2.58 11.80 4.51
CA ALA A 164 -2.32 13.22 4.27
C ALA A 164 -1.45 13.44 3.04
N GLY A 165 -0.46 12.58 2.83
CA GLY A 165 0.53 12.63 1.77
C GLY A 165 -0.10 12.78 0.40
N ALA A 166 -1.19 12.07 0.09
CA ALA A 166 -1.87 12.11 -1.20
C ALA A 166 -2.55 13.45 -1.53
N TYR A 167 -2.81 14.30 -0.52
CA TYR A 167 -3.53 15.58 -0.67
C TYR A 167 -2.62 16.80 -0.60
N VAL A 168 -1.31 16.61 -0.45
CA VAL A 168 -0.36 17.71 -0.64
C VAL A 168 -0.54 18.24 -2.09
N PRO A 169 -0.63 19.57 -2.33
CA PRO A 169 -0.88 20.15 -3.67
C PRO A 169 0.35 20.09 -4.61
N ILE A 170 0.21 19.45 -5.78
CA ILE A 170 1.24 19.50 -6.83
C ILE A 170 1.13 20.80 -7.64
N PRO A 171 2.24 21.32 -8.18
CA PRO A 171 2.16 22.36 -9.20
C PRO A 171 1.32 21.90 -10.41
N PRO A 172 0.52 22.78 -11.03
CA PRO A 172 -0.30 22.43 -12.18
C PRO A 172 0.54 21.84 -13.33
N GLY A 173 0.03 20.77 -13.95
CA GLY A 173 0.71 20.09 -15.07
C GLY A 173 1.80 19.10 -14.64
N ARG A 174 2.12 19.00 -13.35
CA ARG A 174 3.08 18.03 -12.82
C ARG A 174 2.43 16.68 -12.54
N PHE A 175 3.24 15.63 -12.55
CA PHE A 175 2.82 14.27 -12.22
C PHE A 175 3.50 13.80 -10.93
N SER A 176 2.77 13.00 -10.14
CA SER A 176 3.28 12.43 -8.90
C SER A 176 4.26 11.28 -9.21
N GLY A 177 5.41 11.25 -8.55
CA GLY A 177 6.34 10.12 -8.64
C GLY A 177 5.82 8.86 -7.96
N VAL A 178 4.75 8.98 -7.17
CA VAL A 178 4.14 7.90 -6.37
C VAL A 178 2.69 7.66 -6.81
N PRO A 179 2.16 6.43 -6.70
CA PRO A 179 0.87 6.04 -7.26
C PRO A 179 -0.37 6.54 -6.48
N ASP A 180 -0.18 7.26 -5.38
CA ASP A 180 -1.26 7.70 -4.45
C ASP A 180 -2.22 8.76 -5.02
N ARG A 181 -1.91 9.29 -6.21
CA ARG A 181 -2.67 10.33 -6.93
C ARG A 181 -3.17 9.89 -8.30
N LEU A 182 -3.10 8.60 -8.60
CA LEU A 182 -3.77 8.05 -9.78
C LEU A 182 -5.25 8.45 -9.79
N SER A 183 -5.83 8.63 -10.97
CA SER A 183 -7.23 9.04 -11.08
C SER A 183 -8.16 7.90 -10.62
N LYS A 184 -9.43 8.23 -10.35
CA LYS A 184 -10.43 7.21 -9.98
C LYS A 184 -10.76 6.23 -11.11
N ASP A 185 -10.40 6.58 -12.34
CA ASP A 185 -10.55 5.73 -13.52
C ASP A 185 -9.32 4.84 -13.76
N ASP A 186 -8.24 5.09 -13.02
CA ASP A 186 -7.04 4.26 -13.09
C ASP A 186 -7.19 3.03 -12.20
N VAL A 187 -6.52 1.96 -12.65
CA VAL A 187 -6.50 0.67 -11.98
C VAL A 187 -5.05 0.20 -11.91
N ILE A 188 -4.55 -0.05 -10.70
CA ILE A 188 -3.17 -0.51 -10.49
C ILE A 188 -3.11 -2.01 -10.25
N LEU A 189 -2.21 -2.73 -10.93
CA LEU A 189 -1.97 -4.14 -10.65
C LEU A 189 -1.12 -4.28 -9.38
N ALA A 190 -1.69 -4.91 -8.36
CA ALA A 190 -1.04 -5.21 -7.09
C ALA A 190 -0.51 -6.65 -7.11
N ALA A 191 0.69 -6.81 -7.67
CA ALA A 191 1.39 -8.10 -7.76
C ALA A 191 2.47 -8.27 -6.68
N ALA A 192 2.95 -7.17 -6.09
CA ALA A 192 3.94 -7.22 -5.03
C ALA A 192 3.37 -7.85 -3.73
N PRO A 193 4.19 -8.54 -2.92
CA PRO A 193 3.71 -9.17 -1.69
C PRO A 193 3.20 -8.16 -0.64
N PHE A 194 2.11 -8.51 0.05
CA PHE A 194 1.43 -7.66 1.05
C PHE A 194 2.05 -7.72 2.44
N PHE A 195 3.00 -8.63 2.69
CA PHE A 195 3.87 -8.56 3.87
C PHE A 195 5.00 -7.52 3.71
N HIS A 196 5.23 -7.04 2.49
CA HIS A 196 6.09 -5.89 2.19
C HIS A 196 5.27 -4.64 1.95
N LEU A 197 5.83 -3.49 2.33
CA LEU A 197 5.13 -2.21 2.20
C LEU A 197 4.84 -1.83 0.74
N MET A 198 5.69 -2.23 -0.22
CA MET A 198 5.43 -1.98 -1.65
C MET A 198 4.08 -2.55 -2.10
N GLY A 199 3.75 -3.79 -1.73
CA GLY A 199 2.45 -4.38 -2.04
C GLY A 199 1.34 -3.84 -1.15
N PHE A 200 1.58 -3.80 0.16
CA PHE A 200 0.56 -3.39 1.14
C PHE A 200 0.09 -1.94 0.91
N SER A 201 0.99 -1.04 0.50
CA SER A 201 0.67 0.36 0.23
C SER A 201 -0.37 0.58 -0.87
N LEU A 202 -0.49 -0.35 -1.83
CA LEU A 202 -1.53 -0.27 -2.86
C LEU A 202 -2.93 -0.51 -2.28
N LEU A 203 -3.03 -1.34 -1.23
CA LEU A 203 -4.28 -1.53 -0.48
C LEU A 203 -4.59 -0.30 0.39
N ILE A 204 -3.56 0.30 1.01
CA ILE A 204 -3.69 1.57 1.76
C ILE A 204 -4.28 2.66 0.86
N ILE A 205 -3.68 2.85 -0.32
CA ILE A 205 -4.10 3.84 -1.32
C ILE A 205 -5.53 3.58 -1.80
N SER A 206 -5.87 2.31 -2.03
CA SER A 206 -7.21 1.89 -2.40
C SER A 206 -8.25 2.26 -1.34
N VAL A 207 -7.95 2.01 -0.06
CA VAL A 207 -8.89 2.30 1.03
C VAL A 207 -9.02 3.81 1.28
N PHE A 208 -7.91 4.55 1.38
CA PHE A 208 -7.97 5.98 1.74
C PHE A 208 -8.43 6.88 0.59
N HIS A 209 -8.03 6.57 -0.64
CA HIS A 209 -8.17 7.47 -1.80
C HIS A 209 -9.12 6.90 -2.86
N GLY A 210 -9.44 5.61 -2.80
CA GLY A 210 -10.36 4.95 -3.73
C GLY A 210 -9.79 4.69 -5.11
N ILE A 211 -8.46 4.62 -5.22
CA ILE A 211 -7.76 4.19 -6.42
C ILE A 211 -7.84 2.67 -6.47
N ARG A 212 -8.43 2.14 -7.55
CA ARG A 212 -8.73 0.70 -7.63
C ARG A 212 -7.44 -0.09 -7.85
N CYS A 213 -7.34 -1.25 -7.22
CA CYS A 213 -6.29 -2.21 -7.54
C CYS A 213 -6.86 -3.56 -7.98
N VAL A 214 -6.09 -4.28 -8.80
CA VAL A 214 -6.31 -5.71 -9.12
C VAL A 214 -5.29 -6.51 -8.34
N VAL A 215 -5.75 -7.37 -7.43
CA VAL A 215 -4.87 -8.24 -6.66
C VAL A 215 -4.48 -9.44 -7.52
N ALA A 216 -3.18 -9.68 -7.69
CA ALA A 216 -2.72 -10.87 -8.40
C ALA A 216 -2.95 -12.14 -7.57
N PRO A 217 -3.25 -13.30 -8.20
CA PRO A 217 -3.22 -14.59 -7.53
C PRO A 217 -1.89 -14.84 -6.81
N ASP A 218 -1.94 -15.55 -5.67
CA ASP A 218 -0.75 -15.91 -4.90
C ASP A 218 0.10 -16.96 -5.63
N LYS A 219 1.00 -16.46 -6.48
CA LYS A 219 1.92 -17.23 -7.28
C LYS A 219 3.29 -16.55 -7.29
N PRO A 220 4.39 -17.32 -7.45
CA PRO A 220 5.69 -16.73 -7.72
C PRO A 220 5.61 -15.75 -8.88
N LEU A 221 6.18 -14.56 -8.69
CA LEU A 221 6.23 -13.55 -9.74
C LEU A 221 7.17 -14.03 -10.85
N SER A 222 6.61 -14.24 -12.04
CA SER A 222 7.37 -14.46 -13.28
C SER A 222 6.94 -13.43 -14.33
N THR A 223 7.79 -13.22 -15.33
CA THR A 223 7.51 -12.30 -16.44
C THR A 223 6.30 -12.75 -17.24
N GLU A 224 6.11 -14.06 -17.46
CA GLU A 224 4.98 -14.63 -18.17
C GLU A 224 3.67 -14.46 -17.40
N PHE A 225 3.72 -14.67 -16.08
CA PHE A 225 2.56 -14.48 -15.21
C PHE A 225 2.12 -13.02 -15.18
N LEU A 226 3.07 -12.09 -14.99
CA LEU A 226 2.79 -10.65 -15.02
C LEU A 226 2.24 -10.20 -16.37
N THR A 227 2.83 -10.66 -17.47
CA THR A 227 2.35 -10.37 -18.83
C THR A 227 0.93 -10.88 -19.05
N SER A 228 0.64 -12.10 -18.59
CA SER A 228 -0.71 -12.66 -18.66
C SER A 228 -1.70 -11.85 -17.84
N MET A 229 -1.31 -11.41 -16.64
CA MET A 229 -2.13 -10.54 -15.78
C MET A 229 -2.41 -9.19 -16.42
N LEU A 230 -1.39 -8.53 -16.96
CA LEU A 230 -1.52 -7.25 -17.68
C LEU A 230 -2.50 -7.38 -18.85
N ASN A 231 -2.34 -8.42 -19.67
CA ASN A 231 -3.19 -8.62 -20.85
C ASN A 231 -4.63 -8.99 -20.49
N ALA A 232 -4.83 -9.82 -19.46
CA ALA A 232 -6.15 -10.28 -19.04
C ALA A 232 -6.94 -9.20 -18.30
N THR A 233 -6.27 -8.43 -17.44
CA THR A 233 -6.94 -7.49 -16.51
C THR A 233 -6.88 -6.04 -17.00
N LYS A 234 -6.00 -5.73 -17.97
CA LYS A 234 -5.85 -4.41 -18.60
C LYS A 234 -5.81 -3.26 -17.59
N PRO A 235 -4.93 -3.33 -16.57
CA PRO A 235 -4.75 -2.24 -15.63
C PRO A 235 -4.18 -1.02 -16.37
N THR A 236 -4.28 0.16 -15.77
CA THR A 236 -3.65 1.37 -16.33
C THR A 236 -2.26 1.62 -15.74
N ALA A 237 -1.96 1.05 -14.57
CA ALA A 237 -0.68 1.21 -13.90
C ALA A 237 -0.16 -0.09 -13.27
N ILE A 238 1.15 -0.15 -13.04
CA ILE A 238 1.80 -1.18 -12.25
C ILE A 238 2.93 -0.59 -11.39
N LEU A 239 3.20 -1.20 -10.23
CA LEU A 239 4.33 -0.89 -9.36
C LEU A 239 5.23 -2.12 -9.24
N LEU A 240 6.48 -2.05 -9.69
CA LEU A 240 7.42 -3.18 -9.69
C LEU A 240 8.81 -2.80 -9.19
N PRO A 241 9.56 -3.73 -8.57
CA PRO A 241 10.97 -3.53 -8.29
C PRO A 241 11.80 -3.64 -9.59
N PRO A 242 12.98 -2.99 -9.66
CA PRO A 242 13.81 -2.99 -10.86
C PRO A 242 14.14 -4.36 -11.45
N CYS A 243 14.51 -5.34 -10.63
CA CYS A 243 14.88 -6.68 -11.13
C CYS A 243 13.76 -7.34 -11.97
N ILE A 244 12.50 -7.14 -11.59
CA ILE A 244 11.37 -7.69 -12.34
C ILE A 244 11.15 -6.92 -13.65
N LEU A 245 11.34 -5.60 -13.65
CA LEU A 245 11.29 -4.81 -14.87
C LEU A 245 12.40 -5.22 -15.83
N GLU A 246 13.63 -5.40 -15.33
CA GLU A 246 14.78 -5.88 -16.11
C GLU A 246 14.46 -7.20 -16.80
N ASP A 247 13.95 -8.19 -16.05
CA ASP A 247 13.54 -9.48 -16.60
C ASP A 247 12.41 -9.33 -17.64
N MET A 248 11.42 -8.49 -17.38
CA MET A 248 10.31 -8.26 -18.31
C MET A 248 10.80 -7.67 -19.64
N THR A 249 11.82 -6.81 -19.64
CA THR A 249 12.34 -6.23 -20.89
C THR A 249 13.09 -7.19 -21.79
N LEU A 250 13.38 -8.41 -21.32
CA LEU A 250 13.98 -9.48 -22.13
C LEU A 250 12.96 -10.13 -23.09
N SER A 251 11.66 -9.90 -22.87
CA SER A 251 10.57 -10.48 -23.67
C SER A 251 9.80 -9.39 -24.42
N GLN A 252 9.67 -9.55 -25.73
CA GLN A 252 8.89 -8.64 -26.56
C GLN A 252 7.41 -8.57 -26.13
N ALA A 253 6.81 -9.70 -25.75
CA ALA A 253 5.41 -9.74 -25.31
C ALA A 253 5.21 -8.99 -23.98
N SER A 254 6.16 -9.10 -23.07
CA SER A 254 6.15 -8.37 -21.79
C SER A 254 6.36 -6.87 -22.01
N MET A 255 7.26 -6.49 -22.92
CA MET A 255 7.47 -5.10 -23.35
C MET A 255 6.21 -4.48 -23.93
N GLU A 256 5.52 -5.18 -24.84
CA GLU A 256 4.25 -4.73 -25.40
C GLU A 256 3.17 -4.57 -24.32
N ALA A 257 3.14 -5.48 -23.33
CA ALA A 257 2.23 -5.36 -22.19
C ALA A 257 2.54 -4.13 -21.33
N LEU A 258 3.82 -3.83 -21.08
CA LEU A 258 4.25 -2.61 -20.39
C LEU A 258 3.89 -1.35 -21.18
N TRP A 259 4.07 -1.37 -22.51
CA TRP A 259 3.77 -0.25 -23.40
C TRP A 259 2.27 0.09 -23.52
N ASN A 260 1.39 -0.83 -23.12
CA ASN A 260 -0.05 -0.58 -23.04
C ASN A 260 -0.47 0.10 -21.73
N LEU A 261 0.42 0.24 -20.75
CA LEU A 261 0.13 0.94 -19.50
C LEU A 261 0.20 2.45 -19.68
N LYS A 262 -0.61 3.18 -18.92
CA LYS A 262 -0.48 4.63 -18.79
C LYS A 262 0.73 5.00 -17.94
N TYR A 263 1.05 4.20 -16.93
CA TYR A 263 2.13 4.46 -15.99
C TYR A 263 2.83 3.17 -15.54
N VAL A 264 4.16 3.18 -15.53
CA VAL A 264 4.97 2.20 -14.82
C VAL A 264 5.67 2.91 -13.67
N PHE A 265 5.40 2.46 -12.45
CA PHE A 265 6.08 2.92 -11.25
C PHE A 265 7.15 1.92 -10.83
N TRP A 266 8.30 2.42 -10.38
CA TRP A 266 9.40 1.58 -9.92
C TRP A 266 10.12 2.17 -8.70
N GLY A 267 10.72 1.31 -7.88
CA GLY A 267 11.47 1.75 -6.72
C GLY A 267 11.99 0.60 -5.87
N GLY A 268 12.73 0.95 -4.82
CA GLY A 268 13.37 0.00 -3.89
C GLY A 268 14.84 -0.31 -4.20
N SER A 269 15.29 -0.09 -5.43
CA SER A 269 16.71 -0.09 -5.84
C SER A 269 16.87 0.76 -7.10
N SER A 270 18.09 0.90 -7.63
CA SER A 270 18.33 1.56 -8.92
C SER A 270 17.81 0.70 -10.08
N LEU A 271 17.35 1.35 -11.15
CA LEU A 271 16.95 0.71 -12.41
C LEU A 271 18.04 0.94 -13.47
N SER A 272 18.38 -0.09 -14.24
CA SER A 272 19.34 0.04 -15.34
C SER A 272 18.92 1.12 -16.37
N PRO A 273 19.83 2.03 -16.77
CA PRO A 273 19.53 3.05 -17.78
C PRO A 273 19.09 2.51 -19.13
N GLU A 274 19.53 1.30 -19.49
CA GLU A 274 19.09 0.63 -20.71
C GLU A 274 17.61 0.21 -20.62
N VAL A 275 17.22 -0.34 -19.47
CA VAL A 275 15.87 -0.84 -19.21
C VAL A 275 14.87 0.31 -19.13
N GLY A 276 15.21 1.36 -18.39
CA GLY A 276 14.35 2.54 -18.31
C GLY A 276 14.12 3.18 -19.69
N ARG A 277 15.17 3.33 -20.51
CA ARG A 277 15.02 3.85 -21.89
C ARG A 277 14.05 3.01 -22.73
N LYS A 278 14.17 1.68 -22.71
CA LYS A 278 13.29 0.76 -23.46
C LYS A 278 11.81 0.94 -23.08
N ILE A 279 11.51 0.99 -21.78
CA ILE A 279 10.12 1.14 -21.30
C ILE A 279 9.57 2.52 -21.70
N ARG A 280 10.40 3.56 -21.50
CA ARG A 280 10.05 4.96 -21.74
C ARG A 280 9.78 5.28 -23.21
N GLU A 281 10.21 4.45 -24.16
CA GLU A 281 9.89 4.66 -25.59
C GLU A 281 8.39 4.87 -25.85
N HIS A 282 7.52 4.21 -25.08
CA HIS A 282 6.06 4.32 -25.27
C HIS A 282 5.27 4.59 -23.98
N THR A 283 5.83 4.29 -22.80
CA THR A 283 5.09 4.43 -21.54
C THR A 283 5.82 5.31 -20.53
N PRO A 284 5.13 6.30 -19.92
CA PRO A 284 5.67 7.06 -18.79
C PRO A 284 6.18 6.15 -17.67
N LEU A 285 7.42 6.40 -17.26
CA LEU A 285 8.13 5.68 -16.21
C LEU A 285 8.38 6.65 -15.05
N ALA A 286 7.92 6.30 -13.86
CA ALA A 286 8.05 7.15 -12.67
C ALA A 286 8.78 6.38 -11.56
N GLY A 287 9.94 6.88 -11.16
CA GLY A 287 10.65 6.40 -9.99
C GLY A 287 10.02 6.95 -8.71
N PHE A 288 9.87 6.10 -7.70
CA PHE A 288 9.61 6.55 -6.33
C PHE A 288 10.76 6.20 -5.40
N MET A 289 10.96 7.05 -4.40
CA MET A 289 11.82 6.75 -3.27
C MET A 289 10.96 6.44 -2.05
N GLY A 290 11.37 5.45 -1.27
CA GLY A 290 10.66 5.09 -0.05
C GLY A 290 11.44 4.09 0.78
N MET A 291 11.09 4.05 2.05
CA MET A 291 11.59 3.07 3.00
C MET A 291 10.43 2.56 3.85
N THR A 292 10.59 1.39 4.45
CA THR A 292 9.48 0.80 5.22
C THR A 292 9.11 1.70 6.40
N GLU A 293 10.10 2.37 7.00
CA GLU A 293 9.99 3.24 8.17
C GLU A 293 9.30 4.58 7.89
N ALA A 294 9.44 5.13 6.69
CA ALA A 294 8.91 6.46 6.34
C ALA A 294 7.83 6.43 5.25
N GLY A 295 7.63 5.27 4.60
CA GLY A 295 6.71 5.13 3.48
C GLY A 295 7.25 5.76 2.21
N PHE A 296 6.34 6.29 1.40
CA PHE A 296 6.69 7.02 0.19
C PHE A 296 7.27 8.39 0.54
N ILE A 297 8.46 8.67 0.03
CA ILE A 297 8.96 10.04 -0.01
C ILE A 297 8.28 10.73 -1.18
N LEU A 298 7.50 11.77 -0.90
CA LEU A 298 6.76 12.49 -1.92
C LEU A 298 7.73 13.15 -2.92
N SER A 299 7.68 12.67 -4.15
CA SER A 299 8.41 13.17 -5.31
C SER A 299 7.46 13.48 -6.46
N LEU A 300 7.95 14.28 -7.40
CA LEU A 300 7.34 14.51 -8.70
C LEU A 300 8.11 13.72 -9.74
N ALA A 301 7.41 13.25 -10.77
CA ALA A 301 8.09 12.80 -11.97
C ALA A 301 8.78 14.00 -12.66
N PRO A 302 9.98 13.80 -13.21
CA PRO A 302 10.67 14.81 -14.00
C PRO A 302 9.84 15.26 -15.21
N GLU A 303 9.97 16.55 -15.57
CA GLU A 303 9.28 17.08 -16.75
C GLU A 303 9.92 16.61 -18.06
N ASP A 304 11.27 16.57 -18.10
CA ASP A 304 11.95 15.94 -19.23
C ASP A 304 11.85 14.42 -19.09
N LYS A 305 11.28 13.82 -20.12
CA LYS A 305 11.11 12.39 -20.22
C LYS A 305 12.45 11.64 -20.27
N GLU A 306 13.55 12.27 -20.68
CA GLU A 306 14.89 11.67 -20.65
C GLU A 306 15.44 11.56 -19.22
N ASP A 307 14.96 12.40 -18.31
CA ASP A 307 15.42 12.48 -16.92
C ASP A 307 14.72 11.47 -15.99
N TRP A 308 14.08 10.43 -16.54
CA TRP A 308 13.28 9.44 -15.80
C TRP A 308 14.01 8.75 -14.63
N GLU A 309 15.35 8.76 -14.63
CA GLU A 309 16.20 8.21 -13.57
C GLU A 309 16.35 9.14 -12.35
N TYR A 310 15.98 10.41 -12.50
CA TYR A 310 16.05 11.43 -11.47
C TYR A 310 14.71 11.60 -10.73
N PHE A 311 14.80 12.24 -9.56
CA PHE A 311 13.65 12.61 -8.75
C PHE A 311 13.57 14.13 -8.69
N GLU A 312 12.37 14.66 -8.84
CA GLU A 312 12.10 16.04 -8.47
C GLU A 312 11.41 16.07 -7.11
N TRP A 313 11.97 16.82 -6.16
CA TRP A 313 11.38 16.89 -4.83
C TRP A 313 10.18 17.81 -4.80
N TRP A 314 9.25 17.49 -3.91
CA TRP A 314 8.13 18.36 -3.69
C TRP A 314 8.60 19.69 -3.08
N PRO A 315 8.14 20.86 -3.57
CA PRO A 315 8.56 22.15 -3.02
C PRO A 315 8.29 22.35 -1.53
N THR A 316 7.44 21.52 -0.92
CA THR A 316 6.98 21.61 0.47
C THR A 316 7.36 20.40 1.31
N ASN A 317 8.11 19.41 0.79
CA ASN A 317 8.51 18.26 1.62
C ASN A 317 9.69 18.57 2.57
N GLY A 318 10.25 19.80 2.50
CA GLY A 318 11.34 20.25 3.36
C GLY A 318 12.66 19.55 3.12
N ILE A 319 12.81 18.80 2.01
CA ILE A 319 14.07 18.19 1.60
C ILE A 319 14.94 19.25 0.94
N GLU A 320 16.06 19.54 1.57
CA GLU A 320 17.12 20.38 1.01
C GLU A 320 18.26 19.48 0.55
N MET A 321 18.62 19.59 -0.73
CA MET A 321 19.78 18.91 -1.29
C MET A 321 21.01 19.82 -1.13
N GLU A 322 22.03 19.37 -0.44
CA GLU A 322 23.31 20.06 -0.30
C GLU A 322 24.38 19.40 -1.16
N LEU A 323 25.17 20.22 -1.87
CA LEU A 323 26.39 19.75 -2.52
C LEU A 323 27.41 19.38 -1.44
N VAL A 324 27.81 18.12 -1.42
CA VAL A 324 28.83 17.58 -0.51
C VAL A 324 30.18 17.46 -1.23
N ASP A 325 30.15 17.26 -2.55
CA ASP A 325 31.32 17.27 -3.43
C ASP A 325 30.89 17.75 -4.83
N ASP A 326 31.85 17.99 -5.73
CA ASP A 326 31.63 18.64 -7.04
C ASP A 326 30.51 18.00 -7.88
N ASP A 327 30.23 16.69 -7.68
CA ASP A 327 29.17 15.93 -8.36
C ASP A 327 28.25 15.14 -7.39
N LEU A 328 28.33 15.37 -6.08
CA LEU A 328 27.58 14.59 -5.08
C LEU A 328 26.66 15.49 -4.25
N MET A 329 25.35 15.28 -4.36
CA MET A 329 24.37 15.90 -3.48
C MET A 329 23.92 14.94 -2.38
N CYS A 330 23.82 15.44 -1.15
CA CYS A 330 23.25 14.73 -0.01
C CYS A 330 22.01 15.49 0.49
N THR A 331 21.02 14.77 0.99
CA THR A 331 19.88 15.39 1.68
C THR A 331 20.33 15.89 3.05
N ARG A 332 20.17 17.19 3.34
CA ARG A 332 20.22 17.68 4.72
C ARG A 332 18.89 17.35 5.38
N GLY A 333 18.94 16.75 6.57
CA GLY A 333 17.77 16.26 7.29
C GLY A 333 16.65 17.28 7.41
N ILE A 334 15.41 16.79 7.39
CA ILE A 334 14.16 17.56 7.52
C ILE A 334 14.30 18.47 8.75
N GLN A 335 14.44 19.79 8.57
CA GLN A 335 14.37 20.68 9.70
C GLN A 335 12.94 20.61 10.28
N PRO A 336 12.78 20.45 11.60
CA PRO A 336 11.46 20.44 12.21
C PRO A 336 10.76 21.77 11.89
N ASN A 337 9.63 21.67 11.21
CA ASN A 337 8.81 22.82 10.88
C ASN A 337 8.41 23.54 12.19
N PRO A 338 8.78 24.82 12.40
CA PRO A 338 8.52 25.51 13.67
C PRO A 338 7.02 25.71 13.97
N THR A 339 6.13 25.44 13.01
CA THR A 339 4.67 25.45 13.23
C THR A 339 4.09 24.08 13.60
N CYS A 340 4.88 23.00 13.57
CA CYS A 340 4.47 21.65 13.95
C CYS A 340 5.18 21.26 15.25
N GLY A 341 4.52 21.49 16.39
CA GLY A 341 5.10 21.38 17.73
C GLY A 341 5.40 19.96 18.25
N SER A 342 5.76 19.00 17.39
CA SER A 342 6.23 17.67 17.84
C SER A 342 6.84 16.83 16.71
N CYS A 343 8.05 17.16 16.26
CA CYS A 343 8.91 16.16 15.62
C CYS A 343 10.28 16.28 16.27
N ALA A 344 10.52 15.40 17.25
CA ALA A 344 11.79 15.25 17.92
C ALA A 344 12.77 14.48 17.01
N ASP A 345 14.04 14.83 17.16
CA ASP A 345 15.20 14.25 16.49
C ASP A 345 15.16 12.71 16.44
N VAL A 346 15.40 12.14 15.25
CA VAL A 346 15.86 10.76 15.04
C VAL A 346 17.06 10.77 14.12
#